data_AF-A0A547E9A0-F1
#
_entry.id   AF-A0A547E9A0-F1
#
_cell.length_a   1.000
_cell.length_b   1.000
_cell.length_c   1.000
_cell.angle_alpha   90.00
_cell.angle_beta   90.00
_cell.angle_gamma   90.00
#
_symmetry.space_group_name_H-M   'P 1'
#
loop_
_entity.id
_entity.type
_entity.pdbx_description
1 polymer ?
#
loop_
_entity_poly.entity_id
_entity_poly.type
_entity_poly.pdbx_seq_one_letter_code
_entity_poly.pdbx_strand_id
1 'polypeptide(L)'
;MTNDGSIIARGSGFTTYALELENDGLKYLVGFVQPNGNAKEFIEPGATIRRSNDQPSIGSVDCDPRKKIHYKFDVHLMNTL
;
A
#
# COMPACT_ATOMS: atom_id res chain seq x y z
N MET A 1 11.07 14.10 -4.86
CA MET A 1 11.36 12.70 -5.23
C MET A 1 10.06 12.12 -5.77
N THR A 2 10.11 11.55 -6.96
CA THR A 2 9.03 10.69 -7.48
C THR A 2 9.29 9.30 -6.90
N ASN A 3 8.34 8.75 -6.14
CA ASN A 3 8.42 7.34 -5.75
C ASN A 3 7.99 6.51 -6.95
N ASP A 4 8.96 5.95 -7.68
CA ASP A 4 8.70 5.15 -8.90
C ASP A 4 7.82 3.93 -8.62
N GLY A 5 7.76 3.45 -7.37
CA GLY A 5 6.84 2.40 -6.94
C GLY A 5 5.39 2.85 -6.75
N SER A 6 5.12 4.16 -6.70
CA SER A 6 3.76 4.70 -6.56
C SER A 6 3.11 4.88 -7.92
N ILE A 7 2.01 4.16 -8.17
CA ILE A 7 1.34 4.14 -9.48
C ILE A 7 -0.18 4.20 -9.37
N ILE A 8 -0.78 4.84 -10.37
CA ILE A 8 -2.19 4.66 -10.73
C ILE A 8 -2.20 4.19 -12.17
N ALA A 9 -2.46 2.91 -12.39
CA ALA A 9 -2.45 2.29 -13.72
C ALA A 9 -3.87 1.86 -14.10
N ARG A 10 -4.38 2.39 -15.22
CA ARG A 10 -5.73 2.07 -15.72
C ARG A 10 -5.65 1.02 -16.81
N GLY A 11 -6.29 -0.13 -16.59
CA GLY A 11 -6.42 -1.23 -17.53
C GLY A 11 -7.84 -1.41 -18.07
N SER A 12 -8.00 -2.44 -18.90
CA SER A 12 -9.32 -2.86 -19.40
C SER A 12 -10.11 -3.52 -18.27
N GLY A 13 -11.04 -2.76 -17.69
CA GLY A 13 -11.94 -3.23 -16.63
C GLY A 13 -11.49 -2.93 -15.20
N PHE A 14 -10.23 -2.55 -14.97
CA PHE A 14 -9.71 -2.29 -13.62
C PHE A 14 -8.76 -1.09 -13.58
N THR A 15 -8.62 -0.51 -12.39
CA THR A 15 -7.57 0.46 -12.06
C THR A 15 -6.76 -0.07 -10.88
N THR A 16 -5.45 -0.15 -11.05
CA THR A 16 -4.50 -0.53 -10.01
C THR A 16 -3.99 0.71 -9.31
N TYR A 17 -4.02 0.70 -7.99
CA TYR A 17 -3.44 1.73 -7.13
C TYR A 17 -2.31 1.10 -6.34
N ALA A 18 -1.14 1.73 -6.33
CA ALA A 18 -0.06 1.38 -5.44
C ALA A 18 0.62 2.65 -4.91
N LEU A 19 0.99 2.61 -3.64
CA LEU A 19 1.73 3.66 -2.95
C LEU A 19 2.96 3.04 -2.33
N GLU A 20 4.11 3.60 -2.67
CA GLU A 20 5.38 3.25 -2.04
C GLU A 20 5.68 4.23 -0.91
N LEU A 21 5.99 3.68 0.27
CA LEU A 21 6.42 4.41 1.45
C LEU A 21 7.82 3.92 1.82
N GLU A 22 8.70 4.84 2.21
CA GLU A 22 10.05 4.49 2.68
C GLU A 22 10.23 4.99 4.11
N ASN A 23 10.68 4.10 4.98
CA ASN A 23 11.02 4.42 6.37
C ASN A 23 12.10 3.47 6.88
N ASP A 24 13.11 4.01 7.57
CA ASP A 24 14.17 3.25 8.25
C ASP A 24 14.81 2.11 7.41
N GLY A 25 15.12 2.40 6.14
CA GLY A 25 15.73 1.44 5.21
C GLY A 25 14.78 0.36 4.67
N LEU A 26 13.49 0.45 4.98
CA LEU A 26 12.43 -0.41 4.45
C LEU A 26 11.56 0.36 3.45
N LYS A 27 11.19 -0.33 2.37
CA LYS A 27 10.19 0.10 1.40
C LYS A 27 8.92 -0.72 1.58
N TYR A 28 7.79 -0.04 1.69
CA TYR A 28 6.47 -0.63 1.82
C TYR A 28 5.67 -0.28 0.58
N LEU A 29 5.27 -1.27 -0.19
CA LEU A 29 4.38 -1.10 -1.33
C LEU A 29 2.98 -1.53 -0.91
N VAL A 30 2.10 -0.55 -0.70
CA VAL A 30 0.68 -0.79 -0.38
C VAL A 30 -0.12 -0.63 -1.64
N GLY A 31 -0.98 -1.57 -1.99
CA GLY A 31 -1.78 -1.47 -3.20
C GLY A 31 -3.07 -2.26 -3.16
N PHE A 32 -3.93 -1.96 -4.12
CA PHE A 32 -5.18 -2.65 -4.38
C PHE A 32 -5.61 -2.46 -5.84
N VAL A 33 -6.50 -3.33 -6.30
CA VAL A 33 -7.14 -3.22 -7.60
C VAL A 33 -8.62 -2.86 -7.42
N GLN A 34 -9.14 -2.00 -8.30
CA GLN A 34 -10.52 -1.56 -8.27
C GLN A 34 -11.18 -1.79 -9.64
N PRO A 35 -12.37 -2.40 -9.73
CA PRO A 35 -13.11 -2.47 -10.98
C PRO A 35 -13.53 -1.08 -11.49
N ASN A 36 -13.45 -0.87 -12.80
CA ASN A 36 -13.91 0.36 -13.43
C ASN A 36 -15.44 0.47 -13.27
N GLY A 37 -15.90 1.57 -12.67
CA GLY A 37 -17.33 1.80 -12.40
C GLY A 37 -17.83 1.27 -11.05
N ASN A 38 -17.01 0.56 -10.27
CA ASN A 38 -17.35 0.16 -8.91
C ASN A 38 -16.29 0.66 -7.90
N ALA A 39 -16.51 1.86 -7.35
CA ALA A 39 -15.57 2.47 -6.40
C ALA A 39 -15.62 1.92 -4.97
N LYS A 40 -16.52 0.98 -4.68
CA LYS A 40 -16.68 0.40 -3.34
C LYS A 40 -16.01 -0.96 -3.19
N GLU A 41 -15.49 -1.51 -4.29
CA GLU A 41 -14.90 -2.84 -4.33
C GLU A 41 -13.38 -2.74 -4.43
N PHE A 42 -12.71 -3.43 -3.50
CA PHE A 42 -11.26 -3.53 -3.43
C PHE A 42 -10.88 -5.00 -3.64
N ILE A 43 -10.07 -5.26 -4.64
CA ILE A 43 -9.56 -6.58 -4.99
C ILE A 43 -8.09 -6.64 -4.59
N GLU A 44 -7.72 -7.74 -3.93
CA GLU A 44 -6.36 -8.03 -3.48
C GLU A 44 -5.67 -6.86 -2.76
N PRO A 45 -6.32 -6.21 -1.78
CA PRO A 45 -5.66 -5.20 -0.97
C PRO A 45 -4.51 -5.83 -0.19
N GLY A 46 -3.30 -5.29 -0.33
CA GLY A 46 -2.14 -5.87 0.33
C GLY A 46 -0.96 -4.90 0.47
N ALA A 47 -0.01 -5.29 1.30
CA ALA A 47 1.25 -4.60 1.48
C ALA A 47 2.42 -5.56 1.29
N THR A 48 3.39 -5.20 0.45
CA THR A 48 4.67 -5.92 0.32
C THR A 48 5.77 -5.11 0.97
N ILE A 49 6.61 -5.77 1.77
CA ILE A 49 7.73 -5.14 2.47
C ILE A 49 9.03 -5.59 1.79
N ARG A 50 9.86 -4.63 1.41
CA ARG A 50 11.16 -4.85 0.77
C ARG A 50 12.22 -4.03 1.51
N ARG A 51 13.48 -4.45 1.42
CA ARG A 51 14.58 -3.56 1.83
C ARG A 51 14.83 -2.52 0.74
N SER A 52 15.26 -1.33 1.13
CA SER A 52 15.46 -0.19 0.21
C SER A 52 16.52 -0.46 -0.88
N ASN A 53 17.46 -1.36 -0.62
CA ASN A 53 18.55 -1.76 -1.51
C ASN A 53 18.18 -2.82 -2.57
N ASP A 54 16.92 -2.84 -3.04
CA ASP A 54 16.39 -3.73 -4.09
C ASP A 54 16.52 -5.24 -3.82
N GLN A 55 16.70 -5.63 -2.55
CA GLN A 55 16.67 -7.03 -2.14
C GLN A 55 15.27 -7.66 -2.31
N PRO A 56 15.17 -9.01 -2.28
CA PRO A 56 13.90 -9.73 -2.33
C PRO A 56 12.94 -9.23 -1.24
N SER A 57 11.63 -9.30 -1.52
CA SER A 57 10.61 -8.99 -0.52
C SER A 57 10.82 -9.82 0.73
N ILE A 58 10.86 -9.17 1.88
CA ILE A 58 11.03 -9.83 3.18
C ILE A 58 9.69 -10.32 3.75
N GLY A 59 8.58 -9.90 3.16
CA GLY A 59 7.25 -10.41 3.48
C GLY A 59 6.13 -9.68 2.76
N SER A 60 4.93 -10.22 2.89
CA SER A 60 3.68 -9.62 2.43
C SER A 60 2.63 -9.73 3.53
N VAL A 61 1.78 -8.72 3.62
CA VAL A 61 0.64 -8.68 4.54
C VAL A 61 -0.61 -8.50 3.69
N ASP A 62 -1.56 -9.44 3.83
CA ASP A 62 -2.89 -9.29 3.26
C ASP A 62 -3.69 -8.26 4.09
N CYS A 63 -4.34 -7.31 3.42
CA CYS A 63 -5.05 -6.23 4.08
C CYS A 63 -6.55 -6.49 4.05
N ASP A 64 -7.10 -7.19 5.05
CA ASP A 64 -8.56 -7.39 5.13
C ASP A 64 -9.29 -6.06 5.41
N PRO A 65 -9.99 -5.46 4.43
CA PRO A 65 -10.67 -4.18 4.62
C PRO A 65 -11.96 -4.32 5.45
N ARG A 66 -12.42 -5.55 5.70
CA ARG A 66 -13.62 -5.86 6.48
C ARG A 66 -13.30 -6.03 7.96
N LYS A 67 -12.03 -6.26 8.30
CA LYS A 67 -11.59 -6.40 9.69
C LYS A 67 -11.48 -5.02 10.34
N LYS A 68 -12.09 -4.89 11.52
CA LYS A 68 -11.90 -3.68 12.35
C LYS A 68 -10.44 -3.58 12.78
N ILE A 69 -9.81 -2.48 12.41
CA ILE A 69 -8.45 -2.13 12.81
C ILE A 69 -8.52 -1.55 14.23
N HIS A 70 -8.06 -2.32 15.22
CA HIS A 70 -7.90 -1.83 16.59
C HIS A 70 -6.44 -1.47 16.82
N TYR A 71 -6.07 -0.26 16.43
CA TYR A 71 -4.73 0.28 16.69
C TYR A 71 -4.84 1.52 17.57
N LYS A 72 -3.94 1.63 18.55
CA LYS A 72 -3.70 2.86 19.28
C LYS A 72 -2.69 3.68 18.48
N PHE A 73 -3.18 4.42 17.50
CA PHE A 73 -2.33 5.38 16.81
C PHE A 73 -1.97 6.49 17.80
N ASP A 74 -0.69 6.60 18.13
CA ASP A 74 -0.19 7.74 18.88
C ASP A 74 -0.13 8.94 17.93
N VAL A 75 -1.21 9.72 17.94
CA VAL A 75 -1.37 10.92 17.10
C VAL A 75 -0.34 12.00 17.40
N HIS A 76 0.28 12.01 18.58
CA HIS A 76 1.39 12.94 18.85
C HIS A 76 2.63 12.55 18.03
N LEU A 77 2.93 11.24 17.96
CA LEU A 77 4.05 10.74 17.16
C LEU A 77 3.86 11.03 15.67
N MET A 78 2.63 10.92 15.15
CA MET A 78 2.32 11.16 13.74
C MET A 78 2.40 12.65 13.33
N ASN A 79 2.21 13.59 14.26
CA ASN A 79 2.23 15.03 13.98
C ASN A 79 3.61 15.69 14.12
N THR A 80 4.67 14.92 14.41
CA THR A 80 6.03 15.47 14.62
C THR A 80 6.92 15.36 13.38
N LEU A 81 6.33 15.14 12.20
CA LEU A 81 7.01 15.09 10.90
C LEU A 81 6.86 16.40 10.13
#